data_AF-A0A6N6LG86-F1
#
_entry.id   AF-A0A6N6LG86-F1
#
_cell.length_a   1.000
_cell.length_b   1.000
_cell.length_c   1.000
_cell.angle_alpha   90.00
_cell.angle_beta   90.00
_cell.angle_gamma   90.00
#
_symmetry.space_group_name_H-M   'P 1'
#
loop_
_entity.id
_entity.type
_entity.pdbx_description
1 polymer ?
#
loop_
_entity_poly.entity_id
_entity_poly.type
_entity_poly.pdbx_seq_one_letter_code
_entity_poly.pdbx_strand_id
1 'polypeptide(L)'
;MNCLKNNKLLALALLMLGLRQRRRAIPRWPPWHEACAMKRLGVRLLACLALTVGSAWAAPEYYSATLSGLNESPPVVSLGTGTVQIGYDAAAQTLSVDLDFANLVGTTVAAHLHCCSAPGANSGVAVGLVGFASGVTGATYSRLFDLTDASVFASGFLAGEGGGTAAGAAMALASALANGQVYLNIHTTVHPGGEIRGDLALARGQGVPEPGALALLALALMALALTRRDGRVCPVRL
;
A
#
# COMPACT_ATOMS: atom_id res chain seq x y z
N MET A 1 -8.22 40.31 56.22
CA MET A 1 -8.39 41.72 55.83
C MET A 1 -7.63 41.93 54.52
N ASN A 2 -8.33 42.10 53.38
CA ASN A 2 -8.74 43.40 52.80
C ASN A 2 -7.53 44.31 52.51
N CYS A 3 -7.39 44.98 51.37
CA CYS A 3 -8.24 45.14 50.20
C CYS A 3 -7.42 45.87 49.12
N LEU A 4 -7.88 45.74 47.88
CA LEU A 4 -7.57 46.51 46.68
C LEU A 4 -7.16 47.98 46.92
N LYS A 5 -6.25 48.47 46.08
CA LYS A 5 -6.41 49.69 45.24
C LYS A 5 -5.07 50.01 44.56
N ASN A 6 -5.07 50.07 43.23
CA ASN A 6 -4.54 51.20 42.46
C ASN A 6 -4.49 50.86 40.97
N ASN A 7 -5.59 51.14 40.28
CA ASN A 7 -5.57 51.42 38.84
C ASN A 7 -6.63 52.48 38.53
N LYS A 8 -6.56 53.61 39.26
CA LYS A 8 -7.45 54.76 39.10
C LYS A 8 -7.02 55.75 38.02
N LEU A 9 -5.94 55.51 37.29
CA LEU A 9 -5.42 56.48 36.32
C LEU A 9 -5.85 56.23 34.86
N LEU A 10 -6.40 55.06 34.52
CA LEU A 10 -6.87 54.81 33.14
C LEU A 10 -8.35 55.18 32.88
N ALA A 11 -9.15 55.37 33.92
CA ALA A 11 -10.60 55.59 33.77
C ALA A 11 -11.00 57.05 33.51
N LEU A 12 -10.07 58.02 33.63
CA LEU A 12 -10.41 59.44 33.51
C LEU A 12 -10.29 60.01 32.08
N ALA A 13 -9.78 59.24 31.11
CA ALA A 13 -9.63 59.70 29.72
C ALA A 13 -10.86 59.39 28.82
N LEU A 14 -11.80 58.56 29.28
CA LEU A 14 -12.93 58.10 28.46
C LEU A 14 -14.27 58.83 28.75
N LEU A 15 -14.28 59.86 29.60
CA LEU A 15 -15.51 60.57 30.00
C LEU A 15 -15.78 61.90 29.24
N MET A 16 -14.93 62.31 28.29
CA MET A 16 -15.10 63.57 27.53
C MET A 16 -15.63 63.39 26.09
N LEU A 17 -15.86 62.15 25.65
CA LEU A 17 -16.59 61.86 24.42
C LEU A 17 -17.91 61.21 24.83
N GLY A 18 -19.02 61.92 24.61
CA GLY A 18 -20.40 61.51 24.94
C GLY A 18 -20.91 60.25 24.21
N LEU A 19 -20.09 59.21 24.11
CA LEU A 19 -20.47 57.88 23.65
C LEU A 19 -21.26 57.21 24.77
N ARG A 20 -22.56 57.51 24.78
CA ARG A 20 -23.59 56.75 25.48
C ARG A 20 -23.42 55.29 25.06
N GLN A 21 -22.80 54.47 25.92
CA GLN A 21 -22.77 53.02 25.74
C GLN A 21 -24.21 52.53 25.67
N ARG A 22 -24.72 52.34 24.45
CA ARG A 22 -25.93 51.54 24.23
C ARG A 22 -25.55 50.14 24.66
N ARG A 23 -25.91 49.75 25.87
CA ARG A 23 -25.98 48.34 26.27
C ARG A 23 -26.93 47.69 25.26
N ARG A 24 -26.38 47.05 24.22
CA ARG A 24 -27.17 46.19 23.37
C ARG A 24 -27.62 45.05 24.27
N ALA A 25 -28.91 44.99 24.56
CA ALA A 25 -29.50 43.86 25.24
C ALA A 25 -29.13 42.61 24.43
N ILE A 26 -28.39 41.70 25.06
CA ILE A 26 -28.14 40.38 24.50
C ILE A 26 -29.53 39.74 24.39
N PRO A 27 -30.00 39.36 23.18
CA PRO A 27 -31.29 38.70 23.06
C PRO A 27 -31.22 37.42 23.89
N ARG A 28 -32.07 37.30 24.92
CA ARG A 28 -32.26 36.03 25.63
C ARG A 28 -33.07 35.14 24.69
N TRP A 29 -32.39 34.31 23.94
CA TRP A 29 -33.02 33.30 23.10
C TRP A 29 -33.76 32.29 24.00
N PRO A 30 -34.94 31.79 23.59
CA PRO A 30 -35.63 30.76 24.34
C PRO A 30 -34.77 29.48 24.44
N PRO A 31 -34.82 28.73 25.56
CA PRO A 31 -33.97 27.55 25.81
C PRO A 31 -34.13 26.42 24.78
N TRP A 32 -35.16 26.47 23.92
CA TRP A 32 -35.43 25.49 22.87
C TRP A 32 -34.52 25.63 21.63
N HIS A 33 -33.92 26.81 21.39
CA HIS A 33 -33.06 27.03 20.21
C HIS A 33 -31.64 26.47 20.41
N GLU A 34 -31.12 26.50 21.65
CA GLU A 34 -29.78 26.02 21.97
C GLU A 34 -29.68 24.48 21.88
N ALA A 35 -30.75 23.78 22.26
CA ALA A 35 -30.81 22.32 22.18
C ALA A 35 -30.72 21.79 20.73
N CYS A 36 -31.26 22.52 19.75
CA CYS A 36 -31.25 22.11 18.35
C CYS A 36 -29.88 22.38 17.67
N ALA A 37 -29.21 23.48 18.04
CA ALA A 37 -27.86 23.82 17.55
C ALA A 37 -26.78 22.89 18.15
N MET A 38 -26.88 22.51 19.42
CA MET A 38 -25.92 21.63 20.08
C MET A 38 -25.99 20.17 19.60
N LYS A 39 -27.18 19.66 19.23
CA LYS A 39 -27.32 18.34 18.61
C LYS A 39 -26.59 18.23 17.26
N ARG A 40 -26.62 19.30 16.46
CA ARG A 40 -25.95 19.34 15.14
C ARG A 40 -24.43 19.42 15.23
N LEU A 41 -23.89 19.95 16.33
CA LEU A 41 -22.45 20.06 16.55
C LEU A 41 -21.84 18.73 17.07
N GLY A 42 -22.55 18.01 17.95
CA GLY A 42 -22.10 16.70 18.47
C GLY A 42 -22.00 15.60 17.40
N VAL A 43 -22.94 15.58 16.44
CA VAL A 43 -22.93 14.62 15.32
C VAL A 43 -21.77 14.89 14.34
N ARG A 44 -21.36 16.15 14.16
CA ARG A 44 -20.21 16.51 13.31
C ARG A 44 -18.86 16.13 13.95
N LEU A 45 -18.76 16.18 15.28
CA LEU A 45 -17.57 15.75 16.03
C LEU A 45 -17.39 14.23 16.05
N LEU A 46 -18.48 13.45 16.15
CA LEU A 46 -18.41 11.98 15.99
C LEU A 46 -18.04 11.56 14.57
N ALA A 47 -18.47 12.30 13.54
CA ALA A 47 -18.04 12.06 12.16
C ALA A 47 -16.55 12.35 11.93
N CYS A 48 -15.95 13.29 12.69
CA CYS A 48 -14.52 13.56 12.65
C CYS A 48 -13.69 12.54 13.45
N LEU A 49 -14.25 11.92 14.49
CA LEU A 49 -13.56 10.89 15.27
C LEU A 49 -13.55 9.52 14.56
N ALA A 50 -14.49 9.26 13.65
CA ALA A 50 -14.47 8.09 12.76
C ALA A 50 -13.35 8.16 11.69
N LEU A 51 -12.63 9.27 11.58
CA LEU A 51 -11.47 9.47 10.71
C LEU A 51 -10.13 9.22 11.42
N THR A 52 -10.11 8.69 12.65
CA THR A 52 -8.88 8.11 13.21
C THR A 52 -8.70 6.70 12.66
N VAL A 53 -8.36 6.69 11.37
CA VAL A 53 -8.07 5.58 10.47
C VAL A 53 -7.18 4.56 11.16
N GLY A 54 -7.65 3.32 11.26
CA GLY A 54 -6.74 2.19 11.47
C GLY A 54 -5.76 2.15 10.31
N SER A 55 -4.46 2.16 10.57
CA SER A 55 -3.44 2.03 9.54
C SER A 55 -3.79 0.83 8.66
N ALA A 56 -4.06 1.04 7.39
CA ALA A 56 -4.10 -0.04 6.42
C ALA A 56 -2.65 -0.47 6.21
N TRP A 57 -2.27 -1.62 6.76
CA TRP A 57 -1.01 -2.26 6.40
C TRP A 57 -1.21 -2.80 4.99
N ALA A 58 -0.28 -2.50 4.08
CA ALA A 58 -0.27 -3.14 2.77
C ALA A 58 -0.02 -4.64 3.00
N ALA A 59 -1.02 -5.46 2.71
CA ALA A 59 -0.83 -6.91 2.72
C ALA A 59 0.15 -7.30 1.61
N PRO A 60 0.91 -8.40 1.77
CA PRO A 60 1.76 -8.90 0.71
C PRO A 60 0.98 -9.15 -0.57
N GLU A 61 1.56 -8.73 -1.69
CA GLU A 61 1.04 -9.01 -3.02
C GLU A 61 1.66 -10.30 -3.56
N TYR A 62 0.83 -11.20 -4.08
CA TYR A 62 1.30 -12.47 -4.62
C TYR A 62 1.25 -12.48 -6.14
N TYR A 63 2.31 -12.99 -6.74
CA TYR A 63 2.49 -13.15 -8.17
C TYR A 63 2.81 -14.61 -8.48
N SER A 64 2.37 -15.12 -9.62
CA SER A 64 2.67 -16.49 -10.02
C SER A 64 2.90 -16.63 -11.52
N ALA A 65 3.58 -17.71 -11.89
CA ALA A 65 3.78 -18.11 -13.27
C ALA A 65 3.95 -19.64 -13.39
N THR A 66 3.60 -20.16 -14.56
CA THR A 66 3.98 -21.51 -15.00
C THR A 66 5.18 -21.38 -15.92
N LEU A 67 6.21 -22.18 -15.67
CA LEU A 67 7.46 -22.18 -16.42
C LEU A 67 7.48 -23.26 -17.48
N SER A 68 7.91 -22.90 -18.69
CA SER A 68 8.13 -23.84 -19.80
C SER A 68 9.17 -23.32 -20.77
N GLY A 69 9.75 -24.21 -21.58
CA GLY A 69 10.67 -23.82 -22.65
C GLY A 69 9.99 -23.06 -23.79
N LEU A 70 8.67 -23.22 -23.96
CA LEU A 70 7.90 -22.46 -24.95
C LEU A 70 7.76 -20.97 -24.59
N ASN A 71 7.93 -20.63 -23.32
CA ASN A 71 7.91 -19.26 -22.85
C ASN A 71 9.27 -18.56 -22.96
N GLU A 72 10.34 -19.28 -23.32
CA GLU A 72 11.64 -18.67 -23.60
C GLU A 72 11.58 -17.76 -24.84
N SER A 73 12.56 -16.85 -24.94
CA SER A 73 12.67 -15.92 -26.07
C SER A 73 14.08 -15.95 -26.64
N PRO A 74 14.33 -16.62 -27.79
CA PRO A 74 13.36 -17.44 -28.55
C PRO A 74 12.96 -18.74 -27.82
N PRO A 75 11.81 -19.35 -28.15
CA PRO A 75 11.36 -20.60 -27.54
C PRO A 75 12.37 -21.74 -27.70
N VAL A 76 12.50 -22.57 -26.67
CA VAL A 76 13.35 -23.77 -26.67
C VAL A 76 12.53 -25.05 -26.50
N VAL A 77 13.04 -26.15 -27.06
CA VAL A 77 12.43 -27.47 -26.89
C VAL A 77 12.94 -28.07 -25.60
N SER A 78 12.10 -28.08 -24.56
CA SER A 78 12.37 -28.76 -23.29
C SER A 78 11.11 -29.48 -22.81
N LEU A 79 11.29 -30.59 -22.10
CA LEU A 79 10.24 -31.28 -21.35
C LEU A 79 10.05 -30.69 -19.95
N GLY A 80 10.92 -29.76 -19.58
CA GLY A 80 10.95 -29.09 -18.29
C GLY A 80 9.67 -28.31 -18.04
N THR A 81 9.16 -28.44 -16.82
CA THR A 81 8.03 -27.65 -16.33
C THR A 81 8.34 -27.11 -14.95
N GLY A 82 7.74 -25.99 -14.61
CA GLY A 82 7.79 -25.48 -13.25
C GLY A 82 6.61 -24.59 -12.92
N THR A 83 6.47 -24.26 -11.64
CA THR A 83 5.53 -23.27 -11.14
C THR A 83 6.21 -22.43 -10.09
N VAL A 84 5.96 -21.13 -10.10
CA VAL A 84 6.48 -20.20 -9.10
C VAL A 84 5.34 -19.39 -8.50
N GLN A 85 5.42 -19.16 -7.19
CA GLN A 85 4.71 -18.10 -6.49
C GLN A 85 5.73 -17.17 -5.82
N ILE A 86 5.49 -15.88 -5.90
CA ILE A 86 6.32 -14.84 -5.28
C ILE A 86 5.42 -13.94 -4.44
N GLY A 87 5.81 -13.69 -3.21
CA GLY A 87 5.15 -12.73 -2.32
C GLY A 87 6.01 -11.49 -2.16
N TYR A 88 5.50 -10.33 -2.53
CA TYR A 88 6.14 -9.04 -2.27
C TYR A 88 5.44 -8.34 -1.09
N ASP A 89 6.18 -8.12 0.00
CA ASP A 89 5.70 -7.38 1.16
C ASP A 89 6.41 -6.03 1.23
N ALA A 90 5.67 -4.97 0.88
CA ALA A 90 6.17 -3.60 0.91
C ALA A 90 6.43 -3.07 2.33
N ALA A 91 5.70 -3.56 3.33
CA ALA A 91 5.84 -3.13 4.71
C ALA A 91 7.04 -3.79 5.39
N ALA A 92 7.23 -5.09 5.15
CA ALA A 92 8.38 -5.84 5.64
C ALA A 92 9.64 -5.64 4.78
N GLN A 93 9.50 -5.08 3.57
CA GLN A 93 10.56 -4.98 2.56
C GLN A 93 11.17 -6.34 2.22
N THR A 94 10.31 -7.34 2.02
CA THR A 94 10.74 -8.72 1.73
C THR A 94 10.14 -9.26 0.44
N LEU A 95 10.85 -10.19 -0.18
CA LEU A 95 10.39 -10.96 -1.34
C LEU A 95 10.47 -12.46 -1.01
N SER A 96 9.34 -13.16 -0.90
CA SER A 96 9.32 -14.61 -0.82
C SER A 96 9.28 -15.21 -2.23
N VAL A 97 10.00 -16.31 -2.44
CA VAL A 97 10.01 -17.06 -3.70
C VAL A 97 9.84 -18.53 -3.37
N ASP A 98 8.76 -19.11 -3.87
CA ASP A 98 8.43 -20.53 -3.78
C ASP A 98 8.33 -21.09 -5.19
N LEU A 99 9.25 -21.99 -5.54
CA LEU A 99 9.44 -22.53 -6.88
C LEU A 99 9.46 -24.06 -6.80
N ASP A 100 8.73 -24.71 -7.70
CA ASP A 100 8.82 -26.14 -7.98
C ASP A 100 9.12 -26.33 -9.47
N PHE A 101 10.03 -27.23 -9.80
CA PHE A 101 10.37 -27.56 -11.18
C PHE A 101 10.80 -29.02 -11.32
N ALA A 102 10.61 -29.57 -12.51
CA ALA A 102 10.95 -30.94 -12.83
C ALA A 102 11.20 -31.14 -14.33
N ASN A 103 11.72 -32.32 -14.66
CA ASN A 103 11.88 -32.82 -16.03
C ASN A 103 12.76 -31.95 -16.95
N LEU A 104 13.71 -31.21 -16.36
CA LEU A 104 14.70 -30.50 -17.15
C LEU A 104 15.58 -31.48 -17.94
N VAL A 105 15.96 -31.07 -19.15
CA VAL A 105 16.83 -31.80 -20.08
C VAL A 105 18.29 -31.74 -19.61
N GLY A 106 18.72 -30.56 -19.14
CA GLY A 106 20.03 -30.36 -18.52
C GLY A 106 19.96 -30.31 -17.00
N THR A 107 21.12 -30.35 -16.35
CA THR A 107 21.20 -30.11 -14.90
C THR A 107 21.23 -28.61 -14.61
N THR A 108 20.62 -28.21 -13.50
CA THR A 108 20.51 -26.80 -13.10
C THR A 108 21.86 -26.15 -12.84
N VAL A 109 22.01 -24.92 -13.34
CA VAL A 109 23.20 -24.07 -13.13
C VAL A 109 22.84 -22.85 -12.29
N ALA A 110 21.74 -22.17 -12.63
CA ALA A 110 21.28 -20.98 -11.93
C ALA A 110 19.78 -20.75 -12.16
N ALA A 111 19.17 -19.94 -11.31
CA ALA A 111 17.83 -19.41 -11.53
C ALA A 111 17.79 -17.93 -11.12
N HIS A 112 17.02 -17.14 -11.85
CA HIS A 112 17.02 -15.69 -11.72
C HIS A 112 15.60 -15.12 -11.88
N LEU A 113 15.32 -14.02 -11.18
CA LEU A 113 14.27 -13.09 -11.56
C LEU A 113 14.87 -12.03 -12.47
N HIS A 114 14.26 -11.82 -13.63
CA HIS A 114 14.68 -10.86 -14.63
C HIS A 114 13.70 -9.69 -14.70
N CYS A 115 14.22 -8.49 -14.99
CA CYS A 115 13.46 -7.24 -15.05
C CYS A 115 14.19 -6.23 -15.97
N CYS A 116 13.55 -5.25 -16.62
CA CYS A 116 12.13 -4.87 -16.55
C CYS A 116 11.60 -4.64 -17.97
N SER A 117 11.30 -5.74 -18.66
CA SER A 117 10.84 -5.70 -20.04
C SER A 117 9.40 -6.18 -20.13
N ALA A 118 8.69 -5.82 -21.20
CA ALA A 118 7.38 -6.38 -21.47
C ALA A 118 7.42 -7.92 -21.55
N PRO A 119 6.31 -8.63 -21.26
CA PRO A 119 6.24 -10.08 -21.37
C PRO A 119 6.77 -10.60 -22.70
N GLY A 120 7.56 -11.68 -22.66
CA GLY A 120 8.22 -12.28 -23.82
C GLY A 120 9.49 -11.58 -24.33
N ALA A 121 9.84 -10.41 -23.81
CA ALA A 121 11.14 -9.78 -24.08
C ALA A 121 12.19 -10.21 -23.05
N ASN A 122 13.46 -10.23 -23.45
CA ASN A 122 14.58 -10.52 -22.56
C ASN A 122 15.00 -9.28 -21.79
N SER A 123 15.48 -9.48 -20.56
CA SER A 123 15.95 -8.42 -19.69
C SER A 123 17.08 -8.89 -18.79
N GLY A 124 17.75 -7.95 -18.12
CA GLY A 124 18.83 -8.26 -17.19
C GLY A 124 18.32 -8.99 -15.95
N VAL A 125 19.25 -9.60 -15.21
CA VAL A 125 18.94 -10.20 -13.91
C VAL A 125 18.65 -9.08 -12.91
N ALA A 126 17.54 -9.17 -12.19
CA ALA A 126 17.21 -8.31 -11.07
C ALA A 126 17.63 -8.94 -9.74
N VAL A 127 17.24 -10.20 -9.51
CA VAL A 127 17.52 -10.96 -8.28
C VAL A 127 18.02 -12.34 -8.63
N GLY A 128 19.14 -12.76 -8.04
CA GLY A 128 19.63 -14.12 -8.15
C GLY A 128 19.10 -15.04 -7.06
N LEU A 129 18.67 -16.25 -7.42
CA LEU A 129 18.17 -17.23 -6.46
C LEU A 129 19.34 -17.92 -5.75
N VAL A 130 19.91 -17.25 -4.76
CA VAL A 130 21.04 -17.80 -3.99
C VAL A 130 20.63 -19.05 -3.22
N GLY A 131 21.48 -20.06 -3.22
CA GLY A 131 21.16 -21.37 -2.64
C GLY A 131 20.24 -22.24 -3.51
N PHE A 132 19.96 -21.83 -4.75
CA PHE A 132 19.27 -22.67 -5.73
C PHE A 132 20.06 -23.97 -5.97
N ALA A 133 19.35 -25.09 -6.03
CA ALA A 133 19.96 -26.40 -6.23
C ALA A 133 20.68 -26.45 -7.60
N SER A 134 21.94 -26.86 -7.61
CA SER A 134 22.72 -27.09 -8.83
C SER A 134 22.91 -28.58 -9.08
N GLY A 135 23.03 -28.98 -10.34
CA GLY A 135 23.30 -30.38 -10.71
C GLY A 135 22.06 -31.27 -10.72
N VAL A 136 20.84 -30.72 -10.59
CA VAL A 136 19.58 -31.49 -10.55
C VAL A 136 18.71 -31.19 -11.77
N THR A 137 17.76 -32.06 -12.07
CA THR A 137 16.77 -31.86 -13.15
C THR A 137 15.37 -31.50 -12.63
N GLY A 138 15.22 -31.46 -11.31
CA GLY A 138 13.99 -31.09 -10.62
C GLY A 138 14.24 -30.91 -9.12
N ALA A 139 13.58 -29.93 -8.51
CA ALA A 139 13.62 -29.66 -7.08
C ALA A 139 12.52 -28.66 -6.69
N THR A 140 12.34 -28.51 -5.38
CA THR A 140 11.66 -27.36 -4.78
C THR A 140 12.69 -26.36 -4.27
N TYR A 141 12.33 -25.08 -4.30
CA TYR A 141 13.12 -23.99 -3.76
C TYR A 141 12.18 -23.02 -3.04
N SER A 142 12.50 -22.68 -1.79
CA SER A 142 11.76 -21.70 -1.01
C SER A 142 12.75 -20.77 -0.30
N ARG A 143 12.60 -19.46 -0.49
CA ARG A 143 13.47 -18.48 0.15
C ARG A 143 12.77 -17.14 0.36
N LEU A 144 13.07 -16.50 1.49
CA LEU A 144 12.72 -15.12 1.78
C LEU A 144 13.96 -14.24 1.60
N PHE A 145 13.84 -13.19 0.79
CA PHE A 145 14.87 -12.20 0.56
C PHE A 145 14.54 -10.91 1.31
N ASP A 146 15.55 -10.33 1.94
CA ASP A 146 15.50 -8.99 2.53
C ASP A 146 15.87 -7.96 1.46
N LEU A 147 14.91 -7.16 1.02
CA LEU A 147 15.12 -6.16 -0.04
C LEU A 147 15.81 -4.89 0.46
N THR A 148 16.11 -4.79 1.76
CA THR A 148 16.98 -3.74 2.30
C THR A 148 18.46 -4.04 2.07
N ASP A 149 18.80 -5.31 1.83
CA ASP A 149 20.16 -5.74 1.50
C ASP A 149 20.45 -5.57 0.00
N ALA A 150 21.36 -4.66 -0.32
CA ALA A 150 21.80 -4.41 -1.68
C ALA A 150 22.39 -5.64 -2.37
N SER A 151 22.91 -6.61 -1.60
CA SER A 151 23.54 -7.83 -2.14
C SER A 151 22.54 -8.80 -2.78
N VAL A 152 21.25 -8.66 -2.48
CA VAL A 152 20.17 -9.44 -3.11
C VAL A 152 20.01 -9.09 -4.59
N PHE A 153 20.28 -7.84 -4.94
CA PHE A 153 20.12 -7.35 -6.30
C PHE A 153 21.38 -7.57 -7.13
N ALA A 154 21.20 -7.95 -8.40
CA ALA A 154 22.30 -7.97 -9.34
C ALA A 154 22.88 -6.56 -9.52
N SER A 155 24.20 -6.46 -9.65
CA SER A 155 24.90 -5.16 -9.70
C SER A 155 24.40 -4.24 -10.81
N GLY A 156 24.08 -4.78 -11.98
CA GLY A 156 23.52 -4.01 -13.11
C GLY A 156 22.13 -3.45 -12.81
N PHE A 157 21.26 -4.24 -12.17
CA PHE A 157 19.92 -3.81 -11.77
C PHE A 157 19.98 -2.77 -10.65
N LEU A 158 20.83 -3.01 -9.64
CA LEU A 158 21.05 -2.09 -8.53
C LEU A 158 21.55 -0.72 -9.02
N ALA A 159 22.53 -0.69 -9.92
CA ALA A 159 23.11 0.54 -10.43
C ALA A 159 22.21 1.27 -11.44
N GLY A 160 21.50 0.53 -12.29
CA GLY A 160 20.58 1.06 -13.29
C GLY A 160 19.24 1.44 -12.67
N GLU A 161 18.29 0.49 -12.70
CA GLU A 161 16.92 0.69 -12.23
C GLU A 161 16.84 1.09 -10.74
N GLY A 162 17.79 0.60 -9.93
CA GLY A 162 17.85 0.90 -8.50
C GLY A 162 18.51 2.23 -8.14
N GLY A 163 19.07 2.96 -9.10
CA GLY A 163 19.78 4.23 -8.85
C GLY A 163 20.96 4.10 -7.87
N GLY A 164 21.54 2.90 -7.74
CA GLY A 164 22.65 2.59 -6.84
C GLY A 164 22.26 2.27 -5.39
N THR A 165 20.97 2.11 -5.08
CA THR A 165 20.51 1.86 -3.70
C THR A 165 19.56 0.67 -3.62
N ALA A 166 19.60 -0.07 -2.50
CA ALA A 166 18.67 -1.19 -2.27
C ALA A 166 17.21 -0.73 -2.26
N ALA A 167 16.92 0.42 -1.63
CA ALA A 167 15.58 1.00 -1.62
C ALA A 167 15.06 1.34 -3.03
N GLY A 168 15.91 1.96 -3.86
CA GLY A 168 15.56 2.22 -5.26
C GLY A 168 15.33 0.94 -6.06
N ALA A 169 16.19 -0.07 -5.87
CA ALA A 169 16.05 -1.37 -6.56
C ALA A 169 14.77 -2.10 -6.14
N ALA A 170 14.43 -2.09 -4.84
CA ALA A 170 13.20 -2.66 -4.31
C ALA A 170 11.97 -1.97 -4.91
N MET A 171 11.98 -0.63 -4.99
CA MET A 171 10.90 0.14 -5.61
C MET A 171 10.76 -0.16 -7.12
N ALA A 172 11.88 -0.24 -7.84
CA ALA A 172 11.87 -0.58 -9.26
C ALA A 172 11.31 -1.99 -9.50
N LEU A 173 11.73 -2.97 -8.70
CA LEU A 173 11.22 -4.33 -8.75
C LEU A 173 9.72 -4.38 -8.45
N ALA A 174 9.25 -3.66 -7.43
CA ALA A 174 7.84 -3.58 -7.08
C ALA A 174 7.00 -2.99 -8.23
N SER A 175 7.47 -1.91 -8.84
CA SER A 175 6.80 -1.31 -9.99
C SER A 175 6.75 -2.27 -11.18
N ALA A 176 7.83 -2.99 -11.44
CA ALA A 176 7.89 -3.96 -12.53
C ALA A 176 6.98 -5.17 -12.29
N LEU A 177 6.90 -5.68 -11.05
CA LEU A 177 5.95 -6.73 -10.67
C LEU A 177 4.51 -6.29 -10.94
N ALA A 178 4.13 -5.09 -10.49
CA ALA A 178 2.81 -4.52 -10.72
C ALA A 178 2.47 -4.35 -12.22
N ASN A 179 3.48 -4.11 -13.05
CA ASN A 179 3.35 -3.96 -14.50
C ASN A 179 3.49 -5.28 -15.27
N GLY A 180 3.71 -6.42 -14.61
CA GLY A 180 3.93 -7.72 -15.26
C GLY A 180 5.22 -7.76 -16.10
N GLN A 181 6.27 -7.07 -15.67
CA GLN A 181 7.54 -6.92 -16.38
C GLN A 181 8.67 -7.80 -15.81
N VAL A 182 8.31 -8.74 -14.95
CA VAL A 182 9.25 -9.64 -14.26
C VAL A 182 8.95 -11.07 -14.66
N TYR A 183 10.00 -11.84 -14.94
CA TYR A 183 9.90 -13.26 -15.21
C TYR A 183 10.95 -14.04 -14.43
N LEU A 184 10.62 -15.29 -14.07
CA LEU A 184 11.60 -16.24 -13.53
C LEU A 184 12.14 -17.08 -14.68
N ASN A 185 13.45 -17.27 -14.73
CA ASN A 185 14.12 -18.16 -15.68
C ASN A 185 15.05 -19.14 -14.95
N ILE A 186 15.08 -20.40 -15.38
CA ILE A 186 16.02 -21.43 -14.91
C ILE A 186 16.98 -21.80 -16.03
N HIS A 187 18.28 -21.71 -15.75
CA HIS A 187 19.36 -22.03 -16.67
C HIS A 187 19.92 -23.43 -16.37
N THR A 188 20.24 -24.18 -17.42
CA THR A 188 20.83 -25.52 -17.30
C THR A 188 22.09 -25.68 -18.13
N THR A 189 22.76 -26.80 -17.94
CA THR A 189 23.94 -27.17 -18.74
C THR A 189 23.64 -27.33 -20.23
N VAL A 190 22.39 -27.67 -20.59
CA VAL A 190 21.96 -27.85 -21.99
C VAL A 190 21.42 -26.54 -22.58
N HIS A 191 20.75 -25.73 -21.76
CA HIS A 191 20.20 -24.43 -22.16
C HIS A 191 20.76 -23.30 -21.28
N PRO A 192 22.00 -22.84 -21.53
CA PRO A 192 22.65 -21.84 -20.70
C PRO A 192 21.97 -20.45 -20.79
N GLY A 193 21.27 -20.15 -21.89
CA GLY A 193 20.49 -18.93 -22.04
C GLY A 193 19.16 -18.92 -21.26
N GLY A 194 18.72 -20.09 -20.78
CA GLY A 194 17.41 -20.32 -20.17
C GLY A 194 16.78 -21.58 -20.75
N GLU A 195 16.37 -22.51 -19.88
CA GLU A 195 15.65 -23.72 -20.27
C GLU A 195 14.14 -23.56 -20.13
N ILE A 196 13.69 -22.97 -19.02
CA ILE A 196 12.27 -22.72 -18.75
C ILE A 196 12.08 -21.33 -18.13
N ARG A 197 11.07 -20.62 -18.65
CA ARG A 197 10.70 -19.26 -18.22
C ARG A 197 9.22 -19.17 -17.88
N GLY A 198 8.89 -18.27 -16.96
CA GLY A 198 7.51 -17.85 -16.69
C GLY A 198 7.43 -16.36 -16.36
N ASP A 199 6.67 -15.61 -17.15
CA ASP A 199 6.33 -14.21 -16.88
C ASP A 199 5.31 -14.13 -15.75
N LEU A 200 5.65 -13.37 -14.70
CA LEU A 200 4.87 -13.28 -13.47
C LEU A 200 3.62 -12.43 -13.69
N ALA A 201 2.49 -12.95 -13.27
CA ALA A 201 1.22 -12.25 -13.24
C ALA A 201 0.67 -12.21 -11.82
N LEU A 202 -0.10 -11.17 -11.51
CA LEU A 202 -0.75 -11.03 -10.20
C LEU A 202 -1.68 -12.24 -9.94
N ALA A 203 -1.45 -12.93 -8.82
CA ALA A 203 -2.26 -14.06 -8.38
C ALA A 203 -3.60 -13.56 -7.81
N ARG A 204 -4.57 -13.33 -8.69
CA ARG A 204 -5.92 -12.88 -8.31
C ARG A 204 -6.63 -13.95 -7.47
N GLY A 205 -6.77 -13.73 -6.16
CA GLY A 205 -7.52 -14.62 -5.26
C GLY A 205 -6.96 -14.77 -3.85
N GLN A 206 -5.70 -14.39 -3.61
CA GLN A 206 -5.18 -14.24 -2.25
C GLN A 206 -5.60 -12.86 -1.74
N GLY A 207 -6.66 -12.87 -0.90
CA GLY A 207 -7.38 -11.68 -0.49
C GLY A 207 -6.47 -10.56 -0.02
N VAL A 208 -6.47 -9.46 -0.77
CA VAL A 208 -6.23 -8.16 -0.16
C VAL A 208 -7.27 -8.06 0.95
N PRO A 209 -6.89 -8.00 2.24
CA PRO A 209 -7.84 -7.77 3.30
C PRO A 209 -8.52 -6.46 2.96
N GLU A 210 -9.81 -6.47 2.62
CA GLU A 210 -10.49 -5.23 2.27
C GLU A 210 -10.34 -4.28 3.47
N PRO A 211 -9.56 -3.18 3.33
CA PRO A 211 -9.06 -2.47 4.49
C PRO A 211 -10.18 -1.62 5.05
N GLY A 212 -11.08 -2.20 5.85
CA GLY A 212 -12.20 -1.52 6.50
C GLY A 212 -13.10 -0.66 5.59
N ALA A 213 -12.90 -0.67 4.27
CA ALA A 213 -13.47 0.33 3.36
C ALA A 213 -14.98 0.17 3.27
N LEU A 214 -15.47 -1.08 3.27
CA LEU A 214 -16.89 -1.38 3.37
C LEU A 214 -17.47 -0.99 4.73
N ALA A 215 -16.73 -1.19 5.82
CA ALA A 215 -17.17 -0.78 7.16
C ALA A 215 -17.24 0.75 7.28
N LEU A 216 -16.26 1.48 6.72
CA LEU A 216 -16.25 2.93 6.65
C LEU A 216 -17.36 3.48 5.74
N LEU A 217 -17.61 2.83 4.59
CA LEU A 217 -18.72 3.18 3.72
C LEU A 217 -20.06 2.95 4.43
N ALA A 218 -20.23 1.84 5.13
CA ALA A 218 -21.43 1.54 5.92
C ALA A 218 -21.63 2.56 7.05
N LEU A 219 -20.57 2.93 7.77
CA LEU A 219 -20.60 3.96 8.82
C LEU A 219 -20.95 5.35 8.24
N ALA A 220 -20.36 5.71 7.09
CA ALA A 220 -20.64 6.97 6.41
C ALA A 220 -22.10 7.05 5.91
N LEU A 221 -22.60 5.96 5.32
CA LEU A 221 -24.00 5.86 4.87
C LEU A 221 -24.98 5.91 6.06
N MET A 222 -24.64 5.26 7.17
CA MET A 222 -25.44 5.30 8.41
C MET A 222 -25.46 6.71 9.03
N ALA A 223 -24.32 7.40 9.11
CA ALA A 223 -24.26 8.80 9.56
C ALA A 223 -25.10 9.73 8.66
N LEU A 224 -25.06 9.52 7.34
CA LEU A 224 -25.88 10.27 6.38
C LEU A 224 -27.38 9.98 6.53
N ALA A 225 -27.76 8.72 6.82
CA ALA A 225 -29.15 8.34 7.07
C ALA A 225 -29.71 8.95 8.37
N LEU A 226 -28.90 9.02 9.42
CA LEU A 226 -29.28 9.61 10.71
C LEU A 226 -29.47 11.13 10.61
N THR A 227 -28.62 11.82 9.84
CA THR A 227 -28.76 13.28 9.62
C THR A 227 -29.98 13.66 8.76
N ARG A 228 -30.46 12.78 7.89
CA ARG A 228 -31.67 13.01 7.07
C ARG A 228 -32.98 12.90 7.85
N ARG A 229 -33.01 12.17 8.98
CA ARG A 229 -34.24 11.98 9.78
C ARG A 229 -34.60 13.19 10.66
N ASP A 230 -33.62 14.00 11.06
CA ASP A 230 -33.81 15.17 11.92
C ASP A 230 -34.31 16.43 11.19
N GLY A 231 -34.45 16.39 9.85
CA GLY A 231 -34.92 17.52 9.05
C GLY A 231 -36.44 17.78 9.10
N ARG A 232 -37.24 16.94 9.77
CA ARG A 232 -38.72 16.97 9.66
C ARG A 232 -39.49 17.51 10.87
N VAL A 233 -38.84 18.00 11.94
CA VAL A 233 -39.58 18.47 13.12
C VAL A 233 -39.05 19.80 13.65
N CYS A 234 -39.43 20.88 12.99
CA CYS A 234 -39.73 22.13 13.69
C CYS A 234 -41.09 22.61 13.20
N PRO A 235 -42.19 22.37 13.94
CA PRO A 235 -43.45 23.02 13.62
C PRO A 235 -43.28 24.52 13.89
N VAL A 236 -43.32 25.33 12.83
CA VAL A 236 -43.56 26.77 12.97
C VAL A 236 -45.01 26.91 13.41
N ARG A 237 -45.26 27.11 14.70
CA ARG A 237 -46.54 27.67 15.14
C ARG A 237 -46.51 29.16 14.82
N LEU A 238 -47.35 29.54 13.85
CA LEU A 238 -47.73 30.93 13.60
C LEU A 238 -48.44 31.52 14.83
#